data_AF-A0A846QIP6-F1
#
_entry.id   AF-A0A846QIP6-F1
#
_cell.length_a   1.000
_cell.length_b   1.000
_cell.length_c   1.000
_cell.angle_alpha   90.00
_cell.angle_beta   90.00
_cell.angle_gamma   90.00
#
_symmetry.space_group_name_H-M   'P 1'
#
loop_
_entity.id
_entity.type
_entity.pdbx_description
1 polymer ?
#
loop_
_entity_poly.entity_id
_entity_poly.type
_entity_poly.pdbx_seq_one_letter_code
_entity_poly.pdbx_strand_id
1 'polypeptide(L)'
;MDDLFEVLTRSEEMAGKSAEFYARAAGACSDALGAAMLSMLRREKLLQMWRLRAVRLTVRHESWNAVKPPVEEGIPLRIVFRRLAVRHEPPRPPLERELDALGMALEMEQAIVGYHGGQFEDAGSDAERRFLEQLIAEGQEVILLITDLQYYFTDPHGWVMTADADGFLVD
;
A
#
# COMPACT_ATOMS: atom_id res chain seq x y z
N MET A 1 6.50 26.84 5.30
CA MET A 1 5.09 26.55 5.63
C MET A 1 4.32 26.18 4.36
N ASP A 2 4.59 26.85 3.23
CA ASP A 2 3.96 26.53 1.93
C ASP A 2 4.33 25.14 1.38
N ASP A 3 5.59 24.72 1.52
CA ASP A 3 6.10 23.45 0.96
C ASP A 3 5.36 22.20 1.46
N LEU A 4 5.15 22.09 2.77
CA LEU A 4 4.54 20.91 3.37
C LEU A 4 3.04 20.80 3.12
N PHE A 5 2.35 21.94 2.94
CA PHE A 5 0.96 21.92 2.50
C PHE A 5 0.83 21.34 1.08
N GLU A 6 1.80 21.65 0.21
CA GLU A 6 1.88 21.07 -1.13
C GLU A 6 2.21 19.57 -1.07
N VAL A 7 3.15 19.15 -0.22
CA VAL A 7 3.48 17.74 0.00
C VAL A 7 2.26 16.93 0.42
N LEU A 8 1.49 17.42 1.40
CA LEU A 8 0.27 16.76 1.88
C LEU A 8 -0.83 16.76 0.82
N THR A 9 -0.98 17.85 0.05
CA THR A 9 -1.96 17.92 -1.05
C THR A 9 -1.63 16.90 -2.13
N ARG A 10 -0.36 16.80 -2.54
CA ARG A 10 0.09 15.84 -3.54
C ARG A 10 -0.01 14.41 -3.04
N SER A 11 0.33 14.16 -1.77
CA SER A 11 0.18 12.83 -1.15
C SER A 11 -1.29 12.40 -1.12
N GLU A 12 -2.21 13.30 -0.76
CA GLU A 12 -3.65 13.02 -0.78
C GLU A 12 -4.13 12.67 -2.20
N GLU A 13 -3.67 13.42 -3.22
CA GLU A 13 -3.99 13.14 -4.63
C GLU A 13 -3.44 11.77 -5.08
N MET A 14 -2.21 11.44 -4.70
CA MET A 14 -1.59 10.14 -5.02
C MET A 14 -2.35 8.98 -4.38
N ALA A 15 -2.78 9.11 -3.13
CA ALA A 15 -3.62 8.11 -2.46
C ALA A 15 -4.99 7.97 -3.16
N GLY A 16 -5.64 9.06 -3.53
CA GLY A 16 -6.90 9.06 -4.28
C GLY A 16 -6.79 8.36 -5.63
N LYS A 17 -5.78 8.72 -6.43
CA LYS A 17 -5.52 8.07 -7.74
C LYS A 17 -5.21 6.58 -7.59
N SER A 18 -4.47 6.20 -6.55
CA SER A 18 -4.19 4.80 -6.26
C SER A 18 -5.46 4.03 -5.91
N ALA A 19 -6.33 4.60 -5.07
CA ALA A 19 -7.63 4.01 -4.74
C ALA A 19 -8.51 3.80 -5.99
N GLU A 20 -8.54 4.76 -6.90
CA GLU A 20 -9.26 4.63 -8.17
C GLU A 20 -8.67 3.55 -9.07
N PHE A 21 -7.33 3.48 -9.16
CA PHE A 21 -6.63 2.43 -9.88
C PHE A 21 -7.01 1.05 -9.34
N TYR A 22 -6.88 0.84 -8.03
CA TYR A 22 -7.21 -0.43 -7.39
C TYR A 22 -8.69 -0.81 -7.55
N ALA A 23 -9.60 0.17 -7.54
CA ALA A 23 -11.02 -0.07 -7.82
C ALA A 23 -11.26 -0.64 -9.23
N ARG A 24 -10.63 -0.03 -10.24
CA ARG A 24 -10.73 -0.51 -11.63
C ARG A 24 -10.07 -1.87 -11.82
N ALA A 25 -8.88 -2.06 -11.25
CA ALA A 25 -8.15 -3.32 -11.32
C ALA A 25 -8.95 -4.46 -10.67
N ALA A 26 -9.51 -4.25 -9.47
CA ALA A 26 -10.34 -5.23 -8.80
C ALA A 26 -11.59 -5.61 -9.61
N GLY A 27 -12.25 -4.63 -10.26
CA GLY A 27 -13.43 -4.88 -11.10
C GLY A 27 -13.13 -5.62 -12.41
N ALA A 28 -11.88 -5.56 -12.89
CA ALA A 28 -11.44 -6.23 -14.11
C ALA A 28 -10.78 -7.61 -13.85
N CYS A 29 -10.37 -7.87 -12.60
CA CYS A 29 -9.70 -9.10 -12.17
C CYS A 29 -10.67 -10.27 -12.16
N SER A 30 -10.30 -11.37 -12.81
CA SER A 30 -11.08 -12.61 -12.86
C SER A 30 -10.74 -13.57 -11.73
N ASP A 31 -9.54 -13.44 -11.16
CA ASP A 31 -9.14 -14.21 -9.98
C ASP A 31 -9.76 -13.65 -8.69
N ALA A 32 -10.37 -14.52 -7.90
CA ALA A 32 -11.10 -14.12 -6.70
C ALA A 32 -10.17 -13.60 -5.59
N LEU A 33 -9.00 -14.21 -5.43
CA LEU A 33 -7.99 -13.76 -4.46
C LEU A 33 -7.43 -12.41 -4.90
N GLY A 34 -7.03 -12.27 -6.17
CA GLY A 34 -6.55 -11.01 -6.75
C GLY A 34 -7.54 -9.87 -6.58
N ALA A 35 -8.82 -10.10 -6.92
CA ALA A 35 -9.87 -9.10 -6.75
C ALA A 35 -10.07 -8.70 -5.27
N ALA A 36 -9.98 -9.66 -4.35
CA ALA A 36 -10.06 -9.39 -2.91
C ALA A 36 -8.87 -8.55 -2.43
N MET A 37 -7.64 -8.90 -2.85
CA MET A 37 -6.42 -8.17 -2.49
C MET A 37 -6.41 -6.75 -3.04
N LEU A 38 -6.79 -6.55 -4.30
CA LEU A 38 -6.92 -5.22 -4.91
C LEU A 38 -8.01 -4.39 -4.22
N SER A 39 -9.13 -5.02 -3.82
CA SER A 39 -10.18 -4.35 -3.06
C SER A 39 -9.73 -3.93 -1.66
N MET A 40 -8.86 -4.72 -1.01
CA MET A 40 -8.23 -4.37 0.25
C MET A 40 -7.29 -3.18 0.07
N LEU A 41 -6.39 -3.20 -0.92
CA LEU A 41 -5.49 -2.09 -1.21
C LEU A 41 -6.23 -0.78 -1.51
N ARG A 42 -7.36 -0.85 -2.23
CA ARG A 42 -8.25 0.30 -2.39
C ARG A 42 -8.69 0.89 -1.04
N ARG A 43 -9.10 0.04 -0.09
CA ARG A 43 -9.56 0.50 1.24
C ARG A 43 -8.43 1.17 2.00
N GLU A 44 -7.23 0.59 1.99
CA GLU A 44 -6.04 1.19 2.60
C GLU A 44 -5.75 2.57 2.00
N LYS A 45 -5.78 2.71 0.68
CA LYS A 45 -5.55 4.01 0.02
C LYS A 45 -6.64 5.04 0.30
N LEU A 46 -7.90 4.62 0.41
CA LEU A 46 -8.98 5.51 0.86
C LEU A 46 -8.73 6.00 2.29
N LEU A 47 -8.39 5.09 3.21
CA LEU A 47 -8.08 5.45 4.59
C LEU A 47 -6.88 6.41 4.65
N GLN A 48 -5.80 6.10 3.94
CA GLN A 48 -4.63 6.97 3.80
C GLN A 48 -5.00 8.37 3.27
N MET A 49 -5.85 8.46 2.23
CA MET A 49 -6.35 9.73 1.70
C MET A 49 -7.12 10.54 2.76
N TRP A 50 -8.00 9.90 3.53
CA TRP A 50 -8.72 10.56 4.62
C TRP A 50 -7.77 11.06 5.71
N ARG A 51 -6.76 10.27 6.10
CA ARG A 51 -5.74 10.65 7.08
C ARG A 51 -4.93 11.85 6.60
N LEU A 52 -4.44 11.82 5.37
CA LEU A 52 -3.71 12.92 4.74
C LEU A 52 -4.54 14.20 4.69
N ARG A 53 -5.82 14.09 4.31
CA ARG A 53 -6.74 15.23 4.32
C ARG A 53 -6.94 15.81 5.72
N ALA A 54 -7.09 14.96 6.74
CA ALA A 54 -7.23 15.41 8.12
C ALA A 54 -5.98 16.17 8.58
N VAL A 55 -4.79 15.59 8.39
CA VAL A 55 -3.51 16.24 8.71
C VAL A 55 -3.37 17.57 7.97
N ARG A 56 -3.66 17.58 6.66
CA ARG A 56 -3.61 18.77 5.81
C ARG A 56 -4.51 19.91 6.30
N LEU A 57 -5.71 19.58 6.80
CA LEU A 57 -6.63 20.57 7.37
C LEU A 57 -6.15 21.06 8.75
N THR A 58 -5.57 20.20 9.59
CA THR A 58 -5.01 20.60 10.88
C THR A 58 -3.84 21.56 10.71
N VAL A 59 -2.87 21.24 9.85
CA VAL A 59 -1.66 22.07 9.68
C VAL A 59 -1.94 23.43 9.00
N ARG A 60 -3.14 23.63 8.43
CA ARG A 60 -3.59 24.95 7.97
C ARG A 60 -3.86 25.93 9.11
N HIS A 61 -4.17 25.42 10.29
CA HIS A 61 -4.62 26.22 11.43
C HIS A 61 -3.73 26.04 12.67
N GLU A 62 -2.95 24.97 12.73
CA GLU A 62 -2.11 24.59 13.86
C GLU A 62 -0.68 24.25 13.42
N SER A 63 0.26 24.25 14.37
CA SER A 63 1.63 23.79 14.11
C SER A 63 1.70 22.25 14.02
N TRP A 64 2.70 21.72 13.31
CA TRP A 64 2.94 20.28 13.20
C TRP A 64 3.05 19.53 14.53
N ASN A 65 3.52 20.19 15.59
CA ASN A 65 3.62 19.58 16.92
C ASN A 65 2.25 19.23 17.52
N ALA A 66 1.16 19.78 16.98
CA ALA A 66 -0.21 19.43 17.37
C ALA A 66 -0.77 18.24 16.57
N VAL A 67 -0.15 17.89 15.43
CA VAL A 67 -0.55 16.75 14.62
C VAL A 67 -0.08 15.48 15.31
N LYS A 68 -1.05 14.66 15.72
CA LYS A 68 -0.80 13.25 16.04
C LYS A 68 -1.15 12.45 14.79
N PRO A 69 -0.18 11.86 14.09
CA PRO A 69 -0.52 10.93 13.03
C PRO A 69 -1.41 9.83 13.63
N PRO A 70 -2.52 9.47 12.97
CA PRO A 70 -3.26 8.29 13.36
C PRO A 70 -2.32 7.09 13.27
N VAL A 71 -2.07 6.43 14.40
CA VAL A 71 -1.37 5.16 14.41
C VAL A 71 -2.30 4.12 13.79
N GLU A 72 -1.83 3.45 12.75
CA GLU A 72 -2.60 2.37 12.13
C GLU A 72 -2.41 1.12 13.00
N GLU A 73 -3.41 0.81 13.81
CA GLU A 73 -3.51 -0.49 14.49
C GLU A 73 -4.21 -1.45 13.52
N GLY A 74 -3.44 -2.31 12.88
CA GLY A 74 -3.93 -3.24 11.86
C GLY A 74 -3.10 -4.51 11.79
N ILE A 75 -3.69 -5.56 11.22
CA ILE A 75 -2.94 -6.76 10.86
C ILE A 75 -2.15 -6.45 9.58
N PRO A 76 -0.83 -6.66 9.54
CA PRO A 76 -0.03 -6.47 8.33
C PRO A 76 -0.68 -7.11 7.10
N LEU A 77 -0.70 -6.39 5.98
CA LEU A 77 -1.37 -6.79 4.75
C LEU A 77 -0.85 -8.12 4.22
N ARG A 78 0.45 -8.38 4.40
CA ARG A 78 1.07 -9.67 4.04
C ARG A 78 0.51 -10.83 4.86
N ILE A 79 0.15 -10.62 6.12
CA ILE A 79 -0.50 -11.64 6.96
C ILE A 79 -1.94 -11.88 6.48
N VAL A 80 -2.66 -10.82 6.14
CA VAL A 80 -4.01 -10.94 5.56
C VAL A 80 -3.98 -11.74 4.26
N PHE A 81 -3.05 -11.41 3.37
CA PHE A 81 -2.84 -12.15 2.12
C PHE A 81 -2.59 -13.63 2.36
N ARG A 82 -1.65 -13.98 3.25
CA ARG A 82 -1.34 -15.39 3.54
C ARG A 82 -2.56 -16.16 4.02
N ARG A 83 -3.34 -15.58 4.95
CA ARG A 83 -4.58 -16.20 5.45
C ARG A 83 -5.62 -16.41 4.36
N LEU A 84 -5.67 -15.53 3.36
CA LEU A 84 -6.55 -15.68 2.21
C LEU A 84 -6.00 -16.71 1.23
N ALA A 85 -4.72 -16.67 0.90
CA ALA A 85 -4.05 -17.57 -0.04
C ALA A 85 -4.21 -19.05 0.39
N VAL A 86 -4.02 -19.37 1.68
CA VAL A 86 -4.19 -20.74 2.21
C VAL A 86 -5.64 -21.25 2.09
N ARG A 87 -6.62 -20.35 2.07
CA ARG A 87 -8.05 -20.69 1.99
C ARG A 87 -8.59 -20.74 0.56
N HIS A 88 -7.81 -20.29 -0.41
CA HIS A 88 -8.17 -20.33 -1.81
C HIS A 88 -7.56 -21.55 -2.49
N GLU A 89 -8.30 -22.13 -3.44
CA GLU A 89 -7.71 -23.10 -4.37
C GLU A 89 -6.55 -22.45 -5.12
N PRO A 90 -5.53 -23.22 -5.54
CA PRO A 90 -4.44 -22.70 -6.34
C PRO A 90 -5.01 -21.90 -7.52
N PRO A 91 -4.45 -20.72 -7.81
CA PRO A 91 -4.97 -19.87 -8.87
C PRO A 91 -4.93 -20.68 -10.17
N ARG A 92 -5.98 -20.54 -10.98
CA ARG A 92 -5.83 -20.87 -12.41
C ARG A 92 -4.71 -19.97 -12.95
N PRO A 93 -3.99 -20.39 -14.00
CA PRO A 93 -2.95 -19.55 -14.58
C PRO A 93 -3.48 -18.13 -14.74
N PRO A 94 -2.84 -17.13 -14.11
CA PRO A 94 -3.33 -15.76 -14.12
C PRO A 94 -3.42 -15.31 -15.58
N LEU A 95 -4.44 -14.53 -15.89
CA LEU A 95 -4.46 -13.89 -17.20
C LEU A 95 -3.32 -12.87 -17.24
N GLU A 96 -2.66 -12.73 -18.38
CA GLU A 96 -1.56 -11.77 -18.59
C GLU A 96 -1.93 -10.36 -18.09
N ARG A 97 -3.16 -9.93 -18.37
CA ARG A 97 -3.74 -8.66 -17.89
C ARG A 97 -3.76 -8.49 -16.37
N GLU A 98 -3.81 -9.57 -15.59
CA GLU A 98 -3.78 -9.53 -14.12
C GLU A 98 -2.36 -9.28 -13.62
N LEU A 99 -1.36 -9.94 -14.23
CA LEU A 99 0.04 -9.68 -13.95
C LEU A 99 0.46 -8.26 -14.39
N ASP A 100 -0.05 -7.78 -15.53
CA ASP A 100 0.17 -6.40 -15.98
C ASP A 100 -0.38 -5.38 -14.97
N ALA A 101 -1.60 -5.60 -14.47
CA ALA A 101 -2.20 -4.72 -13.47
C ALA A 101 -1.38 -4.70 -12.16
N LEU A 102 -0.84 -5.85 -11.75
CA LEU A 102 0.06 -5.91 -10.59
C LEU A 102 1.41 -5.22 -10.87
N GLY A 103 1.94 -5.32 -12.09
CA GLY A 103 3.14 -4.59 -12.51
C GLY A 103 2.94 -3.07 -12.45
N MET A 104 1.83 -2.57 -12.98
CA MET A 104 1.48 -1.15 -12.88
C MET A 104 1.28 -0.69 -11.42
N ALA A 105 0.68 -1.55 -10.58
CA ALA A 105 0.52 -1.26 -9.16
C ALA A 105 1.89 -1.12 -8.48
N LEU A 106 2.82 -2.03 -8.78
CA LEU A 106 4.18 -2.02 -8.24
C LEU A 106 4.92 -0.73 -8.62
N GLU A 107 4.89 -0.34 -9.90
CA GLU A 107 5.52 0.91 -10.37
C GLU A 107 4.92 2.14 -9.68
N MET A 108 3.60 2.16 -9.50
CA MET A 108 2.90 3.26 -8.83
C MET A 108 3.34 3.39 -7.37
N GLU A 109 3.41 2.28 -6.63
CA GLU A 109 3.84 2.30 -5.22
C GLU A 109 5.32 2.63 -5.07
N GLN A 110 6.18 2.16 -5.98
CA GLN A 110 7.59 2.56 -6.02
C GLN A 110 7.75 4.07 -6.26
N ALA A 111 6.94 4.66 -7.16
CA ALA A 111 6.93 6.10 -7.39
C ALA A 111 6.44 6.88 -6.16
N ILE A 112 5.46 6.34 -5.43
CA ILE A 112 4.98 6.91 -4.15
C ILE A 112 6.10 6.90 -3.10
N VAL A 113 6.72 5.74 -2.88
CA VAL A 113 7.85 5.59 -1.95
C VAL A 113 9.00 6.51 -2.32
N GLY A 114 9.36 6.60 -3.61
CA GLY A 114 10.42 7.48 -4.09
C GLY A 114 10.10 8.96 -3.87
N TYR A 115 8.85 9.37 -4.11
CA TYR A 115 8.40 10.73 -3.85
C TYR A 115 8.54 11.09 -2.36
N HIS A 116 8.01 10.26 -1.46
CA HIS A 116 8.12 10.51 -0.01
C HIS A 116 9.54 10.41 0.52
N GLY A 117 10.37 9.53 -0.07
CA GLY A 117 11.81 9.44 0.22
C GLY A 117 12.54 10.75 -0.07
N GLY A 118 12.28 11.38 -1.22
CA GLY A 118 12.83 12.70 -1.53
C GLY A 118 12.38 13.77 -0.54
N GLN A 119 11.08 13.79 -0.18
CA GLN A 119 10.57 14.73 0.81
C GLN A 119 11.17 14.50 2.22
N PHE A 120 11.49 13.26 2.56
CA PHE A 120 12.08 12.91 3.85
C PHE A 120 13.48 13.52 4.02
N GLU A 121 14.27 13.57 2.94
CA GLU A 121 15.61 14.18 2.95
C GLU A 121 15.55 15.69 3.21
N ASP A 122 14.51 16.36 2.68
CA ASP A 122 14.31 17.81 2.79
C ASP A 122 13.51 18.23 4.06
N ALA A 123 13.00 17.26 4.83
CA ALA A 123 12.12 17.53 5.96
C ALA A 123 12.79 18.38 7.05
N GLY A 124 12.10 19.45 7.45
CA GLY A 124 12.61 20.49 8.36
C GLY A 124 12.34 20.24 9.84
N SER A 125 11.55 19.21 10.18
CA SER A 125 11.24 18.84 11.57
C SER A 125 11.18 17.33 11.79
N ASP A 126 11.43 16.89 13.02
CA ASP A 126 11.33 15.47 13.39
C ASP A 126 9.89 14.93 13.25
N ALA A 127 8.89 15.79 13.48
CA ALA A 127 7.48 15.42 13.33
C ALA A 127 7.15 15.11 11.87
N GLU A 128 7.63 15.95 10.95
CA GLU A 128 7.48 15.76 9.50
C GLU A 128 8.23 14.50 9.02
N ARG A 129 9.48 14.30 9.46
CA ARG A 129 10.25 13.10 9.13
C ARG A 129 9.54 11.82 9.53
N ARG A 130 9.02 11.75 10.77
CA ARG A 130 8.26 10.59 11.26
C ARG A 130 7.01 10.31 10.44
N PHE A 131 6.32 11.37 10.00
CA PHE A 131 5.15 11.22 9.15
C PHE A 131 5.51 10.68 7.76
N LEU A 132 6.57 11.20 7.16
CA LEU A 132 7.07 10.73 5.86
C LEU A 132 7.61 9.30 5.95
N GLU A 133 8.33 8.96 7.01
CA GLU A 133 8.80 7.61 7.30
C GLU A 133 7.63 6.61 7.38
N GLN A 134 6.52 7.01 8.02
CA GLN A 134 5.31 6.19 8.05
C GLN A 134 4.74 5.97 6.63
N LEU A 135 4.62 7.01 5.80
CA LEU A 135 4.12 6.87 4.43
C LEU A 135 5.02 5.98 3.56
N ILE A 136 6.35 6.09 3.74
CA ILE A 136 7.34 5.23 3.09
C ILE A 136 7.14 3.78 3.53
N ALA A 137 7.00 3.52 4.83
CA ALA A 137 6.78 2.18 5.36
C ALA A 137 5.48 1.55 4.85
N GLU A 138 4.38 2.32 4.83
CA GLU A 138 3.09 1.89 4.27
C GLU A 138 3.23 1.51 2.78
N GLY A 139 3.94 2.32 1.97
CA GLY A 139 4.20 2.01 0.57
C GLY A 139 5.08 0.78 0.36
N GLN A 140 6.12 0.60 1.18
CA GLN A 140 7.00 -0.58 1.15
C GLN A 140 6.25 -1.87 1.50
N GLU A 141 5.33 -1.82 2.47
CA GLU A 141 4.49 -2.98 2.79
C GLU A 141 3.61 -3.39 1.60
N VAL A 142 3.03 -2.42 0.90
CA VAL A 142 2.24 -2.70 -0.32
C VAL A 142 3.10 -3.27 -1.44
N ILE A 143 4.32 -2.75 -1.65
CA ILE A 143 5.27 -3.30 -2.63
C ILE A 143 5.56 -4.77 -2.35
N LEU A 144 5.86 -5.12 -1.09
CA LEU A 144 6.12 -6.49 -0.69
C LEU A 144 4.89 -7.38 -0.90
N LEU A 145 3.70 -6.87 -0.59
CA LEU A 145 2.45 -7.60 -0.83
C LEU A 145 2.22 -7.88 -2.31
N ILE A 146 2.38 -6.87 -3.18
CA ILE A 146 2.21 -7.03 -4.63
C ILE A 146 3.21 -8.04 -5.18
N THR A 147 4.46 -8.00 -4.70
CA THR A 147 5.51 -8.95 -5.07
C THR A 147 5.15 -10.37 -4.65
N ASP A 148 4.66 -10.56 -3.42
CA ASP A 148 4.17 -11.85 -2.93
C ASP A 148 3.01 -12.37 -3.79
N LEU A 149 2.06 -11.50 -4.18
CA LEU A 149 0.92 -11.86 -5.01
C LEU A 149 1.34 -12.24 -6.44
N GLN A 150 2.29 -11.51 -7.04
CA GLN A 150 2.88 -11.88 -8.33
C GLN A 150 3.59 -13.24 -8.26
N TYR A 151 4.34 -13.49 -7.18
CA TYR A 151 5.00 -14.79 -7.00
C TYR A 151 3.96 -15.91 -6.85
N TYR A 152 2.93 -15.70 -6.03
CA TYR A 152 1.84 -16.67 -5.86
C TYR A 152 1.11 -16.99 -7.16
N PHE A 153 0.86 -15.98 -8.01
CA PHE A 153 0.21 -16.18 -9.31
C PHE A 153 1.09 -16.88 -10.34
N THR A 154 2.41 -16.74 -10.25
CA THR A 154 3.35 -17.35 -11.20
C THR A 154 3.78 -18.76 -10.79
N ASP A 155 3.97 -18.99 -9.49
CA ASP A 155 4.34 -20.27 -8.92
C ASP A 155 3.75 -20.41 -7.50
N PRO A 156 2.47 -20.81 -7.39
CA PRO A 156 1.80 -20.92 -6.10
C PRO A 156 2.46 -21.97 -5.19
N HIS A 157 3.02 -23.04 -5.76
CA HIS A 157 3.70 -24.08 -4.99
C HIS A 157 5.03 -23.57 -4.43
N GLY A 158 5.85 -22.89 -5.24
CA GLY A 158 7.10 -22.28 -4.78
C GLY A 158 6.85 -21.19 -3.74
N TRP A 159 5.81 -20.38 -3.92
CA TRP A 159 5.41 -19.38 -2.94
C TRP A 159 5.08 -20.02 -1.57
N VAL A 160 4.29 -21.10 -1.56
CA VAL A 160 3.95 -21.82 -0.32
C VAL A 160 5.22 -22.34 0.38
N MET A 161 6.15 -22.94 -0.37
CA MET A 161 7.40 -23.47 0.19
C MET A 161 8.27 -22.36 0.82
N THR A 162 8.32 -21.19 0.18
CA THR A 162 9.06 -20.03 0.70
C THR A 162 8.37 -19.45 1.93
N ALA A 163 7.04 -19.31 1.88
CA ALA A 163 6.23 -18.85 2.99
C ALA A 163 6.35 -19.76 4.23
N ASP A 164 6.42 -21.08 4.03
CA ASP A 164 6.62 -22.07 5.09
C ASP A 164 8.03 -21.96 5.70
N ALA A 165 9.06 -21.88 4.86
CA ALA A 165 10.45 -21.80 5.29
C ALA A 165 10.76 -20.55 6.15
N ASP A 166 10.10 -19.44 5.85
CA ASP A 166 10.21 -18.21 6.63
C ASP A 166 9.39 -18.25 7.94
N GLY A 167 8.76 -19.38 8.28
CA GLY A 167 8.02 -19.60 9.52
C GLY A 167 6.63 -18.95 9.54
N PHE A 168 6.10 -18.55 8.39
CA PHE A 168 4.83 -17.81 8.32
C PHE A 168 3.58 -18.69 8.18
N LEU A 169 3.73 -19.99 7.91
CA LEU A 169 2.61 -20.95 7.78
C LEU A 169 2.46 -21.89 8.99
N VAL A 170 3.30 -21.74 10.01
CA VAL A 170 3.22 -22.49 11.26
C VAL A 170 2.30 -21.73 12.22
N ASP A 171 1.18 -22.35 12.60
CA ASP A 171 0.24 -21.85 13.62
C ASP A 171 0.88 -21.75 15.02
#